data_AF-A0A0N4VVC8-F1
#
_entry.id   AF-A0A0N4VVC8-F1
#
_cell.length_a   1.000
_cell.length_b   1.000
_cell.length_c   1.000
_cell.angle_alpha   90.00
_cell.angle_beta   90.00
_cell.angle_gamma   90.00
#
_symmetry.space_group_name_H-M   'P 1'
#
loop_
_entity.id
_entity.type
_entity.pdbx_description
1 polymer ?
#
loop_
_entity_poly.entity_id
_entity_poly.type
_entity_poly.pdbx_seq_one_letter_code
_entity_poly.pdbx_strand_id
1 'polypeptide(L)'
;MESDTSGDMKKILTVAIDRAAAKEEDGMVADENEIINGPAHRCKTMRAELIAKKWSSILDIFLKDVICSDPSRSPTFTEATNMFNGSFVCGLISSTLRHVVHQRLKIAKNLLAVIQLYEAGTARFDYHFFDFANLEDEFSNFISLYSLFNTQLSLRLSRDNAQASLCSWFMAGDGVDLVCETAQIGDPDENSNLPHFNEFLSSVVKASLQILSPKSTHALLARSLANHDRYLALMQLCNTYETYKSEDLRPVVTFYKAIAFSGLGKPLKAMAAFNAAARGVTDCNEALLLALSSFEKKAEEINLGDYYVVALRYLNNHRHSEEVIEMARSAIALLPPGHKCTSTIYATLFNHLINQGNWCDA
;
A
#
# COMPACT_ATOMS: atom_id res chain seq x y z
N MET A 1 -5.11 -31.53 0.14
CA MET A 1 -6.51 -31.43 -0.35
C MET A 1 -6.78 -29.95 -0.58
N GLU A 2 -6.46 -29.47 -1.78
CA GLU A 2 -6.74 -28.10 -2.20
C GLU A 2 -8.24 -27.95 -2.44
N SER A 3 -8.86 -26.92 -1.85
CA SER A 3 -10.24 -26.55 -2.14
C SER A 3 -10.28 -25.85 -3.50
N ASP A 4 -10.72 -26.61 -4.51
CA ASP A 4 -10.90 -26.22 -5.92
C ASP A 4 -12.03 -25.17 -6.10
N THR A 5 -11.84 -24.00 -5.50
CA THR A 5 -12.77 -22.85 -5.59
C THR A 5 -12.78 -22.21 -6.98
N SER A 6 -11.72 -22.42 -7.76
CA SER A 6 -11.57 -21.93 -9.14
C SER A 6 -12.47 -22.70 -10.11
N GLY A 7 -12.55 -24.03 -9.97
CA GLY A 7 -13.46 -24.86 -10.76
C GLY A 7 -14.93 -24.52 -10.51
N ASP A 8 -15.29 -24.26 -9.26
CA ASP A 8 -16.66 -23.92 -8.88
C ASP A 8 -17.08 -22.53 -9.36
N MET A 9 -16.19 -21.53 -9.27
CA MET A 9 -16.47 -20.17 -9.75
C MET A 9 -16.66 -20.15 -11.27
N LYS A 10 -15.87 -20.93 -12.01
CA LYS A 10 -16.00 -21.06 -13.47
C LYS A 10 -17.31 -21.75 -13.86
N LYS A 11 -17.71 -22.81 -13.14
CA LYS A 11 -19.00 -23.48 -13.35
C LYS A 11 -20.19 -22.57 -13.05
N ILE A 12 -20.14 -21.80 -11.95
CA ILE A 12 -21.21 -20.88 -11.57
C ILE A 12 -21.37 -19.76 -12.61
N LEU A 13 -20.26 -19.19 -13.10
CA LEU A 13 -20.29 -18.14 -14.11
C LEU A 13 -20.84 -18.67 -15.45
N THR A 14 -20.45 -19.89 -15.84
CA THR A 14 -20.95 -20.54 -17.06
C THR A 14 -22.46 -20.78 -16.96
N VAL A 15 -22.94 -21.32 -15.84
CA VAL A 15 -24.38 -21.54 -15.60
C VAL A 15 -25.17 -20.22 -15.57
N ALA A 16 -24.59 -19.13 -15.08
CA ALA A 16 -25.23 -17.82 -15.08
C ALA A 16 -25.33 -17.22 -16.50
N ILE A 17 -24.29 -17.39 -17.31
CA ILE A 17 -24.26 -16.96 -18.71
C ILE A 17 -25.24 -17.81 -19.54
N ASP A 18 -25.24 -19.13 -19.37
CA ASP A 18 -26.15 -20.04 -20.06
C ASP A 18 -27.62 -19.77 -19.70
N ARG A 19 -27.91 -19.42 -18.43
CA ARG A 19 -29.26 -19.01 -18.00
C ARG A 19 -29.67 -17.63 -18.49
N ALA A 20 -28.73 -16.74 -18.75
CA ALA A 20 -29.01 -15.45 -19.37
C ALA A 20 -29.31 -15.63 -20.87
N ALA A 21 -28.56 -16.50 -21.56
CA ALA A 21 -28.80 -16.87 -22.95
C ALA A 21 -30.13 -17.62 -23.14
N ALA A 22 -30.45 -18.59 -22.28
CA ALA A 22 -31.71 -19.33 -22.34
C ALA A 22 -32.95 -18.45 -22.03
N LYS A 23 -32.78 -17.34 -21.30
CA LYS A 23 -33.86 -16.36 -21.06
C LYS A 23 -34.13 -15.42 -22.23
N GLU A 24 -33.22 -15.32 -23.21
CA GLU A 24 -33.47 -14.60 -24.46
C GLU A 24 -34.17 -15.47 -25.52
N GLU A 25 -34.08 -16.80 -25.42
CA GLU A 25 -34.73 -17.74 -26.38
C GLU A 25 -36.09 -18.29 -25.90
N ASP A 26 -36.29 -18.56 -24.61
CA ASP A 26 -37.53 -19.21 -24.12
C ASP A 26 -38.58 -18.21 -23.63
N GLY A 27 -39.14 -17.49 -24.59
CA GLY A 27 -40.53 -17.07 -24.52
C GLY A 27 -41.45 -18.20 -24.97
N MET A 28 -41.49 -19.35 -24.27
CA MET A 28 -42.64 -20.26 -24.11
C MET A 28 -42.20 -21.70 -23.74
N VAL A 29 -43.01 -22.29 -22.84
CA VAL A 29 -43.16 -23.71 -22.51
C VAL A 29 -42.20 -24.29 -21.47
N ALA A 30 -42.82 -24.75 -20.38
CA ALA A 30 -42.24 -25.57 -19.34
C ALA A 30 -42.11 -27.03 -19.79
N ASP A 31 -41.03 -27.72 -19.41
CA ASP A 31 -41.18 -29.12 -18.97
C ASP A 31 -40.07 -29.55 -17.99
N GLU A 32 -40.45 -30.55 -17.21
CA GLU A 32 -39.93 -31.01 -15.93
C GLU A 32 -38.65 -31.86 -16.03
N ASN A 33 -37.81 -31.84 -14.98
CA ASN A 33 -37.63 -32.98 -14.06
C ASN A 33 -36.32 -32.93 -13.28
N GLU A 34 -36.42 -32.64 -11.97
CA GLU A 34 -35.72 -33.45 -10.95
C GLU A 34 -36.55 -33.38 -9.67
N ILE A 35 -37.18 -34.51 -9.35
CA ILE A 35 -38.18 -34.68 -8.29
C ILE A 35 -37.48 -34.62 -6.93
N ILE A 36 -37.77 -33.58 -6.14
CA ILE A 36 -37.56 -33.58 -4.69
C ILE A 36 -38.94 -33.43 -4.05
N ASN A 37 -39.43 -34.54 -3.48
CA ASN A 37 -40.74 -34.62 -2.84
C ASN A 37 -40.81 -33.70 -1.61
N GLY A 38 -41.47 -32.55 -1.78
CA GLY A 38 -41.88 -31.60 -0.75
C GLY A 38 -42.64 -30.43 -1.39
N PRO A 39 -43.57 -29.75 -0.68
CA PRO A 39 -44.46 -28.76 -1.29
C PRO A 39 -43.65 -27.61 -1.94
N ALA A 40 -43.74 -27.49 -3.26
CA ALA A 40 -42.90 -26.65 -4.13
C ALA A 40 -42.93 -25.14 -3.82
N HIS A 41 -43.85 -24.68 -2.97
CA HIS A 41 -44.01 -23.27 -2.62
C HIS A 41 -43.24 -22.81 -1.37
N ARG A 42 -42.54 -23.71 -0.66
CA ARG A 42 -41.68 -23.33 0.49
C ARG A 42 -40.18 -23.47 0.27
N CYS A 43 -39.75 -24.07 -0.86
CA CYS A 43 -38.35 -24.45 -1.08
C CYS A 43 -37.55 -23.43 -1.93
N LYS A 44 -38.19 -22.60 -2.76
CA LYS A 44 -37.51 -21.59 -3.59
C LYS A 44 -36.85 -20.49 -2.75
N THR A 45 -37.52 -20.05 -1.69
CA THR A 45 -37.02 -19.04 -0.75
C THR A 45 -35.79 -19.55 0.00
N MET A 46 -35.82 -20.78 0.54
CA MET A 46 -34.67 -21.37 1.23
C MET A 46 -33.45 -21.58 0.32
N ARG A 47 -33.65 -21.93 -0.95
CA ARG A 47 -32.54 -22.12 -1.91
C ARG A 47 -31.92 -20.77 -2.32
N ALA A 48 -32.75 -19.75 -2.50
CA ALA A 48 -32.29 -18.38 -2.77
C ALA A 48 -31.53 -17.79 -1.58
N GLU A 49 -32.01 -18.03 -0.35
CA GLU A 49 -31.33 -17.63 0.90
C GLU A 49 -29.98 -18.31 1.08
N LEU A 50 -29.90 -19.61 0.83
CA LEU A 50 -28.64 -20.35 0.92
C LEU A 50 -27.61 -19.86 -0.10
N ILE A 51 -28.05 -19.57 -1.32
CA ILE A 51 -27.22 -19.00 -2.38
C ILE A 51 -26.78 -17.59 -1.99
N ALA A 52 -27.70 -16.73 -1.51
CA ALA A 52 -27.39 -15.38 -1.04
C ALA A 52 -26.37 -15.38 0.11
N LYS A 53 -26.53 -16.27 1.10
CA LYS A 53 -25.56 -16.44 2.20
C LYS A 53 -24.18 -16.87 1.71
N LYS A 54 -24.12 -17.80 0.75
CA LYS A 54 -22.84 -18.20 0.13
C LYS A 54 -22.20 -17.04 -0.63
N TRP A 55 -22.98 -16.28 -1.39
CA TRP A 55 -22.49 -15.10 -2.11
C TRP A 55 -21.99 -14.02 -1.16
N SER A 56 -22.77 -13.69 -0.12
CA SER A 56 -22.33 -12.76 0.94
C SER A 56 -21.02 -13.21 1.56
N SER A 57 -20.88 -14.50 1.89
CA SER A 57 -19.62 -15.03 2.43
C SER A 57 -18.45 -14.91 1.46
N ILE A 58 -18.65 -15.09 0.16
CA ILE A 58 -17.58 -14.94 -0.85
C ILE A 58 -17.19 -13.47 -1.00
N LEU A 59 -18.17 -12.56 -1.02
CA LEU A 59 -17.94 -11.11 -1.07
C LEU A 59 -17.18 -10.66 0.18
N ASP A 60 -17.60 -11.10 1.36
CA ASP A 60 -16.93 -10.82 2.63
C ASP A 60 -15.49 -11.33 2.63
N ILE A 61 -15.23 -12.55 2.14
CA ILE A 61 -13.86 -13.09 2.04
C ILE A 61 -13.01 -12.25 1.08
N PHE A 62 -13.56 -11.88 -0.07
CA PHE A 62 -12.87 -11.06 -1.06
C PHE A 62 -12.53 -9.66 -0.50
N LEU A 63 -13.46 -9.05 0.23
CA LEU A 63 -13.29 -7.74 0.87
C LEU A 63 -12.43 -7.80 2.13
N LYS A 64 -12.41 -8.93 2.87
CA LYS A 64 -11.55 -9.15 4.04
C LYS A 64 -10.12 -9.54 3.68
N ASP A 65 -9.87 -10.08 2.49
CA ASP A 65 -8.51 -10.29 1.97
C ASP A 65 -7.81 -8.96 1.57
N VAL A 66 -8.46 -7.83 1.90
CA VAL A 66 -7.84 -6.51 2.02
C VAL A 66 -6.93 -6.50 3.24
N ILE A 67 -5.62 -6.53 2.99
CA ILE A 67 -4.56 -5.90 3.80
C ILE A 67 -4.93 -5.78 5.29
N CYS A 68 -5.17 -6.90 5.95
CA CYS A 68 -5.45 -6.91 7.38
C CYS A 68 -4.87 -8.19 7.97
N SER A 69 -3.60 -8.11 8.31
CA SER A 69 -2.96 -8.86 9.38
C SER A 69 -1.74 -8.04 9.75
N ASP A 70 -1.73 -7.46 10.94
CA ASP A 70 -0.56 -6.82 11.51
C ASP A 70 0.64 -7.77 11.37
N PRO A 71 1.78 -7.34 10.78
CA PRO A 71 3.04 -8.06 10.92
C PRO A 71 3.62 -7.79 12.32
N SER A 72 2.81 -7.94 13.38
CA SER A 72 3.25 -7.81 14.76
C SER A 72 3.81 -9.16 15.23
N ARG A 73 5.04 -9.47 14.81
CA ARG A 73 5.91 -10.37 15.57
C ARG A 73 7.23 -9.68 15.84
N SER A 74 7.65 -9.74 17.09
CA SER A 74 8.93 -9.22 17.60
C SER A 74 10.11 -10.06 17.09
N PRO A 75 11.33 -9.47 17.00
CA PRO A 75 12.39 -9.97 16.12
C PRO A 75 13.12 -11.20 16.67
N THR A 76 13.43 -12.13 15.76
CA THR A 76 14.68 -12.89 15.80
C THR A 76 15.42 -12.58 14.50
N PHE A 77 16.48 -11.78 14.63
CA PHE A 77 17.40 -11.49 13.53
C PHE A 77 18.16 -12.76 13.18
N THR A 78 17.92 -13.26 11.98
CA THR A 78 18.86 -14.13 11.26
C THR A 78 19.06 -13.48 9.90
N GLU A 79 20.32 -13.20 9.54
CA GLU A 79 20.72 -12.79 8.19
C GLU A 79 20.37 -13.93 7.21
N ALA A 80 19.11 -14.03 6.84
CA ALA A 80 18.68 -14.91 5.78
C ALA A 80 19.10 -14.24 4.47
N THR A 81 20.27 -14.61 3.95
CA THR A 81 20.61 -14.34 2.56
C THR A 81 19.51 -14.93 1.70
N ASN A 82 18.70 -14.06 1.08
CA ASN A 82 17.60 -14.46 0.19
C ASN A 82 18.16 -15.41 -0.90
N MET A 83 17.82 -16.70 -0.80
CA MET A 83 18.28 -17.74 -1.72
C MET A 83 17.80 -17.48 -3.17
N PHE A 84 16.78 -16.64 -3.35
CA PHE A 84 16.14 -16.31 -4.62
C PHE A 84 16.23 -14.82 -4.96
N ASN A 85 17.43 -14.31 -5.25
CA ASN A 85 17.68 -12.89 -5.55
C ASN A 85 17.97 -12.57 -7.04
N GLY A 86 17.75 -13.52 -7.94
CA GLY A 86 18.03 -13.35 -9.36
C GLY A 86 17.09 -12.33 -10.06
N SER A 87 17.57 -11.68 -11.12
CA SER A 87 16.80 -10.70 -11.91
C SER A 87 15.50 -11.28 -12.50
N PHE A 88 15.51 -12.56 -12.88
CA PHE A 88 14.31 -13.29 -13.29
C PHE A 88 13.26 -13.35 -12.17
N VAL A 89 13.68 -13.68 -10.94
CA VAL A 89 12.81 -13.78 -9.76
C VAL A 89 12.20 -12.41 -9.44
N CYS A 90 13.02 -11.35 -9.44
CA CYS A 90 12.57 -9.98 -9.24
C CYS A 90 11.51 -9.56 -10.28
N GLY A 91 11.76 -9.91 -11.55
CA GLY A 91 10.82 -9.68 -12.64
C GLY A 91 9.52 -10.47 -12.47
N LEU A 92 9.60 -11.72 -12.04
CA LEU A 92 8.43 -12.56 -11.77
C LEU A 92 7.59 -12.02 -10.60
N ILE A 93 8.21 -11.66 -9.47
CA ILE A 93 7.53 -11.04 -8.33
C ILE A 93 6.82 -9.76 -8.77
N SER A 94 7.53 -8.88 -9.49
CA SER A 94 6.96 -7.62 -9.99
C SER A 94 5.77 -7.84 -10.95
N SER A 95 5.88 -8.82 -11.84
CA SER A 95 4.81 -9.17 -12.77
C SER A 95 3.60 -9.74 -12.03
N THR A 96 3.82 -10.70 -11.14
CA THR A 96 2.77 -11.35 -10.36
C THR A 96 2.05 -10.36 -9.45
N LEU A 97 2.78 -9.49 -8.74
CA LEU A 97 2.18 -8.46 -7.89
C LEU A 97 1.26 -7.53 -8.70
N ARG A 98 1.74 -6.99 -9.82
CA ARG A 98 0.90 -6.13 -10.69
C ARG A 98 -0.28 -6.89 -11.25
N HIS A 99 -0.10 -8.16 -11.63
CA HIS A 99 -1.18 -9.00 -12.11
C HIS A 99 -2.27 -9.20 -11.06
N VAL A 100 -1.90 -9.52 -9.82
CA VAL A 100 -2.85 -9.70 -8.70
C VAL A 100 -3.59 -8.40 -8.41
N VAL A 101 -2.90 -7.26 -8.33
CA VAL A 101 -3.53 -5.93 -8.14
C VAL A 101 -4.54 -5.65 -9.26
N HIS A 102 -4.16 -5.89 -10.51
CA HIS A 102 -5.02 -5.67 -11.67
C HIS A 102 -6.24 -6.62 -11.69
N GLN A 103 -6.03 -7.90 -11.38
CA GLN A 103 -7.10 -8.89 -11.30
C GLN A 103 -8.10 -8.53 -10.20
N ARG A 104 -7.63 -8.21 -8.99
CA ARG A 104 -8.50 -7.79 -7.88
C ARG A 104 -9.31 -6.55 -8.24
N LEU A 105 -8.70 -5.56 -8.89
CA LEU A 105 -9.39 -4.37 -9.37
C LEU A 105 -10.49 -4.72 -10.39
N LYS A 106 -10.21 -5.62 -11.35
CA LYS A 106 -11.17 -6.04 -12.37
C LYS A 106 -12.33 -6.83 -11.77
N ILE A 107 -12.04 -7.75 -10.84
CA ILE A 107 -13.06 -8.53 -10.13
C ILE A 107 -13.97 -7.59 -9.34
N ALA A 108 -13.39 -6.65 -8.57
CA ALA A 108 -14.17 -5.69 -7.78
C ALA A 108 -15.10 -4.83 -8.65
N LYS A 109 -14.63 -4.33 -9.80
CA LYS A 109 -15.47 -3.58 -10.76
C LYS A 109 -16.63 -4.42 -11.31
N ASN A 110 -16.37 -5.69 -11.62
CA ASN A 110 -17.42 -6.58 -12.10
C ASN A 110 -18.44 -6.90 -11.01
N LEU A 111 -17.99 -7.13 -9.77
CA LEU A 111 -18.88 -7.38 -8.63
C LEU A 111 -19.74 -6.16 -8.30
N LEU A 112 -19.17 -4.95 -8.33
CA LEU A 112 -19.91 -3.70 -8.18
C LEU A 112 -21.01 -3.55 -9.25
N ALA A 113 -20.68 -3.82 -10.51
CA ALA A 113 -21.67 -3.77 -11.60
C ALA A 113 -22.81 -4.78 -11.39
N VAL A 114 -22.50 -5.98 -10.89
CA VAL A 114 -23.52 -6.98 -10.53
C VAL A 114 -24.40 -6.48 -9.39
N ILE A 115 -23.82 -5.91 -8.34
CA ILE A 115 -24.54 -5.32 -7.19
C ILE A 115 -25.52 -4.24 -7.66
N GLN A 116 -25.06 -3.31 -8.50
CA GLN A 116 -25.90 -2.23 -9.06
C GLN A 116 -27.04 -2.76 -9.94
N LEU A 117 -26.83 -3.87 -10.68
CA LEU A 117 -27.90 -4.54 -11.43
C LEU A 117 -28.96 -5.14 -10.52
N TYR A 118 -28.55 -5.76 -9.40
CA TYR A 118 -29.49 -6.30 -8.41
C TYR A 118 -30.24 -5.19 -7.68
N GLU A 119 -29.56 -4.10 -7.32
CA GLU A 119 -30.17 -2.93 -6.70
C GLU A 119 -31.24 -2.31 -7.60
N ALA A 120 -30.96 -2.11 -8.90
CA ALA A 120 -31.96 -1.65 -9.86
C ALA A 120 -33.15 -2.62 -9.99
N GLY A 121 -32.92 -3.90 -9.72
CA GLY A 121 -33.94 -4.96 -9.69
C GLY A 121 -34.79 -5.00 -8.42
N THR A 122 -34.42 -4.29 -7.34
CA THR A 122 -35.15 -4.31 -6.05
C THR A 122 -36.59 -3.79 -6.16
N ALA A 123 -36.87 -2.92 -7.13
CA ALA A 123 -38.23 -2.48 -7.43
C ALA A 123 -39.17 -3.62 -7.89
N ARG A 124 -38.60 -4.75 -8.34
CA ARG A 124 -39.34 -5.93 -8.82
C ARG A 124 -39.23 -7.13 -7.87
N PHE A 125 -38.19 -7.20 -7.04
CA PHE A 125 -37.89 -8.34 -6.17
C PHE A 125 -37.38 -7.86 -4.82
N ASP A 126 -37.94 -8.38 -3.74
CA ASP A 126 -37.53 -7.99 -2.39
C ASP A 126 -36.30 -8.79 -1.94
N TYR A 127 -35.15 -8.11 -1.79
CA TYR A 127 -33.86 -8.70 -1.44
C TYR A 127 -33.42 -8.26 -0.04
N HIS A 128 -34.14 -8.68 1.00
CA HIS A 128 -33.84 -8.30 2.40
C HIS A 128 -32.49 -8.81 2.95
N PHE A 129 -31.75 -9.63 2.21
CA PHE A 129 -30.51 -10.26 2.69
C PHE A 129 -29.24 -9.46 2.39
N PHE A 130 -29.32 -8.47 1.48
CA PHE A 130 -28.16 -7.68 1.07
C PHE A 130 -28.39 -6.21 1.41
N ASP A 131 -27.44 -5.64 2.14
CA ASP A 131 -27.29 -4.20 2.25
C ASP A 131 -26.53 -3.71 1.02
N PHE A 132 -27.26 -3.44 -0.07
CA PHE A 132 -26.66 -3.02 -1.33
C PHE A 132 -25.89 -1.71 -1.20
N ALA A 133 -26.38 -0.77 -0.39
CA ALA A 133 -25.72 0.52 -0.16
C ALA A 133 -24.36 0.33 0.52
N ASN A 134 -24.30 -0.48 1.60
CA ASN A 134 -23.03 -0.77 2.25
C ASN A 134 -22.06 -1.51 1.32
N LEU A 135 -22.55 -2.50 0.55
CA LEU A 135 -21.71 -3.22 -0.40
C LEU A 135 -21.19 -2.31 -1.52
N GLU A 136 -22.02 -1.39 -2.03
CA GLU A 136 -21.60 -0.42 -3.04
C GLU A 136 -20.48 0.48 -2.51
N ASP A 137 -20.60 0.96 -1.29
CA ASP A 137 -19.58 1.77 -0.61
C ASP A 137 -18.28 0.97 -0.37
N GLU A 138 -18.38 -0.27 0.11
CA GLU A 138 -17.23 -1.16 0.34
C GLU A 138 -16.47 -1.45 -0.97
N PHE A 139 -17.18 -1.79 -2.05
CA PHE A 139 -16.58 -2.02 -3.35
C PHE A 139 -16.01 -0.74 -3.97
N SER A 140 -16.67 0.40 -3.81
CA SER A 140 -16.18 1.70 -4.28
C SER A 140 -14.87 2.09 -3.58
N ASN A 141 -14.79 1.87 -2.27
CA ASN A 141 -13.58 2.06 -1.47
C ASN A 141 -12.46 1.10 -1.90
N PHE A 142 -12.78 -0.18 -2.12
CA PHE A 142 -11.84 -1.19 -2.61
C PHE A 142 -11.29 -0.83 -4.00
N ILE A 143 -12.16 -0.46 -4.95
CA ILE A 143 -11.80 -0.06 -6.30
C ILE A 143 -10.90 1.18 -6.26
N SER A 144 -11.23 2.16 -5.42
CA SER A 144 -10.41 3.37 -5.25
C SER A 144 -9.00 3.03 -4.75
N LEU A 145 -8.89 2.17 -3.72
CA LEU A 145 -7.61 1.72 -3.18
C LEU A 145 -6.78 0.94 -4.22
N TYR A 146 -7.37 -0.03 -4.91
CA TYR A 146 -6.65 -0.84 -5.89
C TYR A 146 -6.34 -0.08 -7.19
N SER A 147 -7.15 0.91 -7.57
CA SER A 147 -6.85 1.84 -8.66
C SER A 147 -5.62 2.69 -8.33
N LEU A 148 -5.56 3.21 -7.10
CA LEU A 148 -4.42 3.94 -6.58
C LEU A 148 -3.17 3.07 -6.54
N PHE A 149 -3.30 1.84 -6.02
CA PHE A 149 -2.20 0.89 -5.95
C PHE A 149 -1.68 0.53 -7.35
N ASN A 150 -2.57 0.29 -8.31
CA ASN A 150 -2.20 0.05 -9.70
C ASN A 150 -1.45 1.24 -10.32
N THR A 151 -1.91 2.47 -10.04
CA THR A 151 -1.28 3.71 -10.52
C THR A 151 0.13 3.84 -9.95
N GLN A 152 0.27 3.68 -8.63
CA GLN A 152 1.55 3.67 -7.93
C GLN A 152 2.53 2.66 -8.54
N LEU A 153 2.13 1.39 -8.67
CA LEU A 153 3.03 0.34 -9.17
C LEU A 153 3.43 0.57 -10.64
N SER A 154 2.61 1.30 -11.39
CA SER A 154 2.81 1.60 -12.82
C SER A 154 3.55 2.91 -13.09
N LEU A 155 3.88 3.71 -12.05
CA LEU A 155 4.68 4.92 -12.18
C LEU A 155 5.97 4.62 -12.94
N ARG A 156 6.33 5.45 -13.92
CA ARG A 156 7.49 5.17 -14.78
C ARG A 156 8.74 5.87 -14.27
N LEU A 157 9.83 5.11 -14.19
CA LEU A 157 11.16 5.63 -13.89
C LEU A 157 12.08 5.42 -15.10
N SER A 158 12.91 6.42 -15.36
CA SER A 158 14.04 6.31 -16.29
C SER A 158 15.18 5.53 -15.62
N ARG A 159 15.55 4.39 -16.19
CA ARG A 159 16.74 3.61 -15.84
C ARG A 159 17.52 3.34 -17.12
N ASP A 160 18.73 3.90 -17.24
CA ASP A 160 19.69 3.58 -18.31
C ASP A 160 19.07 3.61 -19.73
N ASN A 161 18.34 4.69 -20.05
CA ASN A 161 17.59 4.90 -21.30
C ASN A 161 16.35 4.01 -21.52
N ALA A 162 16.04 3.09 -20.61
CA ALA A 162 14.80 2.33 -20.58
C ALA A 162 13.81 2.91 -19.54
N GLN A 163 12.50 2.78 -19.81
CA GLN A 163 11.47 3.07 -18.81
C GLN A 163 11.06 1.78 -18.12
N ALA A 164 11.21 1.74 -16.80
CA ALA A 164 10.69 0.65 -15.96
C ALA A 164 9.52 1.15 -15.11
N SER A 165 8.60 0.25 -14.78
CA SER A 165 7.58 0.55 -13.76
C SER A 165 8.23 0.67 -12.37
N LEU A 166 7.64 1.43 -11.45
CA LEU A 166 8.11 1.59 -10.08
C LEU A 166 8.22 0.24 -9.39
N CYS A 167 7.24 -0.64 -9.61
CA CYS A 167 7.27 -1.99 -9.10
C CYS A 167 8.51 -2.76 -9.58
N SER A 168 8.79 -2.73 -10.90
CA SER A 168 9.94 -3.45 -11.46
C SER A 168 11.27 -2.84 -11.04
N TRP A 169 11.35 -1.51 -10.96
CA TRP A 169 12.53 -0.80 -10.48
C TRP A 169 12.82 -1.14 -9.01
N PHE A 170 11.79 -1.10 -8.16
CA PHE A 170 11.91 -1.43 -6.73
C PHE A 170 12.34 -2.89 -6.53
N MET A 171 11.63 -3.84 -7.14
CA MET A 171 11.94 -5.27 -6.97
C MET A 171 13.31 -5.66 -7.54
N ALA A 172 13.78 -5.00 -8.60
CA ALA A 172 15.11 -5.27 -9.18
C ALA A 172 16.26 -4.54 -8.47
N GLY A 173 15.96 -3.64 -7.53
CA GLY A 173 16.93 -3.09 -6.57
C GLY A 173 16.80 -3.84 -5.25
N ASP A 174 16.75 -3.10 -4.15
CA ASP A 174 16.73 -3.68 -2.79
C ASP A 174 15.31 -4.11 -2.35
N GLY A 175 14.33 -4.07 -3.25
CA GLY A 175 12.92 -4.20 -2.88
C GLY A 175 12.51 -5.58 -2.36
N VAL A 176 13.09 -6.66 -2.90
CA VAL A 176 12.81 -8.02 -2.39
C VAL A 176 13.33 -8.17 -0.97
N ASP A 177 14.58 -7.73 -0.72
CA ASP A 177 15.20 -7.81 0.60
C ASP A 177 14.43 -6.95 1.62
N LEU A 178 14.09 -5.70 1.27
CA LEU A 178 13.29 -4.83 2.13
C LEU A 178 11.90 -5.40 2.45
N VAL A 179 11.24 -6.05 1.49
CA VAL A 179 9.94 -6.70 1.72
C VAL A 179 10.11 -7.91 2.65
N CYS A 180 11.11 -8.76 2.40
CA CYS A 180 11.38 -9.93 3.23
C CYS A 180 11.72 -9.51 4.67
N GLU A 181 12.57 -8.51 4.85
CA GLU A 181 12.94 -7.96 6.16
C GLU A 181 11.73 -7.39 6.89
N THR A 182 10.94 -6.56 6.21
CA THR A 182 9.78 -5.90 6.81
C THR A 182 8.66 -6.89 7.16
N ALA A 183 8.42 -7.89 6.31
CA ALA A 183 7.42 -8.94 6.55
C ALA A 183 7.94 -10.12 7.38
N GLN A 184 9.22 -10.15 7.73
CA GLN A 184 9.87 -11.25 8.43
C GLN A 184 9.66 -12.60 7.73
N ILE A 185 9.86 -12.61 6.40
CA ILE A 185 9.79 -13.84 5.62
C ILE A 185 11.03 -14.67 5.96
N GLY A 186 10.84 -15.66 6.82
CA GLY A 186 11.86 -16.63 7.20
C GLY A 186 12.01 -17.76 6.18
N ASP A 187 12.81 -18.76 6.57
CA ASP A 187 12.97 -19.97 5.77
C ASP A 187 11.63 -20.71 5.60
N PRO A 188 11.40 -21.34 4.44
CA PRO A 188 10.19 -22.10 4.17
C PRO A 188 10.01 -23.22 5.19
N ASP A 189 8.76 -23.48 5.57
CA ASP A 189 8.42 -24.52 6.55
C ASP A 189 8.82 -25.89 5.98
N GLU A 190 9.73 -26.60 6.66
CA GLU A 190 10.22 -27.92 6.23
C GLU A 190 9.08 -28.96 6.07
N ASN A 191 7.90 -28.69 6.64
CA ASN A 191 6.73 -29.55 6.57
C ASN A 191 5.79 -29.24 5.40
N SER A 192 6.10 -28.24 4.57
CA SER A 192 5.27 -27.90 3.43
C SER A 192 5.50 -28.84 2.25
N ASN A 193 4.40 -29.23 1.59
CA ASN A 193 4.44 -30.05 0.38
C ASN A 193 4.66 -29.22 -0.91
N LEU A 194 4.77 -27.90 -0.80
CA LEU A 194 4.98 -27.01 -1.94
C LEU A 194 6.48 -26.89 -2.25
N PRO A 195 6.87 -26.64 -3.52
CA PRO A 195 8.25 -26.30 -3.83
C PRO A 195 8.63 -24.99 -3.12
N HIS A 196 9.78 -24.97 -2.44
CA HIS A 196 10.28 -23.80 -1.69
C HIS A 196 10.23 -22.48 -2.50
N PHE A 197 10.48 -22.53 -3.81
CA PHE A 197 10.37 -21.36 -4.68
C PHE A 197 8.94 -20.81 -4.78
N ASN A 198 7.94 -21.68 -4.88
CA ASN A 198 6.53 -21.26 -5.00
C ASN A 198 6.01 -20.68 -3.68
N GLU A 199 6.43 -21.26 -2.54
CA GLU A 199 6.15 -20.70 -1.22
C GLU A 199 6.77 -19.32 -1.06
N PHE A 200 8.06 -19.19 -1.38
CA PHE A 200 8.76 -17.91 -1.35
C PHE A 200 8.04 -16.88 -2.21
N LEU A 201 7.74 -17.21 -3.47
CA LEU A 201 7.06 -16.29 -4.39
C LEU A 201 5.69 -15.86 -3.85
N SER A 202 4.89 -16.80 -3.35
CA SER A 202 3.56 -16.53 -2.79
C SER A 202 3.66 -15.63 -1.54
N SER A 203 4.57 -15.94 -0.63
CA SER A 203 4.81 -15.19 0.59
C SER A 203 5.27 -13.76 0.31
N VAL A 204 6.24 -13.58 -0.60
CA VAL A 204 6.75 -12.26 -0.97
C VAL A 204 5.69 -11.43 -1.68
N VAL A 205 4.91 -12.01 -2.60
CA VAL A 205 3.82 -11.30 -3.27
C VAL A 205 2.73 -10.89 -2.28
N LYS A 206 2.35 -11.78 -1.35
CA LYS A 206 1.37 -11.49 -0.31
C LYS A 206 1.85 -10.38 0.63
N ALA A 207 3.10 -10.46 1.10
CA ALA A 207 3.74 -9.42 1.90
C ALA A 207 3.79 -8.08 1.14
N SER A 208 4.15 -8.11 -0.14
CA SER A 208 4.20 -6.92 -0.99
C SER A 208 2.84 -6.25 -1.14
N LEU A 209 1.75 -7.01 -1.25
CA LEU A 209 0.39 -6.45 -1.29
C LEU A 209 0.05 -5.65 -0.03
N GLN A 210 0.58 -6.07 1.12
CA GLN A 210 0.36 -5.41 2.41
C GLN A 210 1.28 -4.19 2.57
N ILE A 211 2.58 -4.41 2.47
CA ILE A 211 3.60 -3.41 2.80
C ILE A 211 3.69 -2.31 1.75
N LEU A 212 3.45 -2.63 0.47
CA LEU A 212 3.45 -1.65 -0.61
C LEU A 212 2.07 -1.05 -0.84
N SER A 213 1.04 -1.42 -0.07
CA SER A 213 -0.28 -0.80 -0.19
C SER A 213 -0.20 0.73 -0.03
N PRO A 214 -1.02 1.52 -0.73
CA PRO A 214 -1.16 2.95 -0.48
C PRO A 214 -1.59 3.30 0.96
N LYS A 215 -2.15 2.35 1.70
CA LYS A 215 -2.50 2.50 3.13
C LYS A 215 -1.37 2.15 4.09
N SER A 216 -0.27 1.57 3.59
CA SER A 216 0.81 1.08 4.43
C SER A 216 1.55 2.22 5.09
N THR A 217 1.76 2.11 6.40
CA THR A 217 2.55 3.03 7.22
C THR A 217 4.06 2.89 6.96
N HIS A 218 4.52 1.80 6.35
CA HIS A 218 5.94 1.53 6.11
C HIS A 218 6.57 2.46 5.06
N ALA A 219 5.76 3.01 4.15
CA ALA A 219 6.20 3.93 3.10
C ALA A 219 7.45 3.47 2.30
N LEU A 220 7.66 2.16 2.13
CA LEU A 220 8.90 1.60 1.56
C LEU A 220 9.25 2.18 0.18
N LEU A 221 8.26 2.36 -0.69
CA LEU A 221 8.50 2.96 -2.01
C LEU A 221 8.99 4.40 -1.90
N ALA A 222 8.39 5.20 -1.02
CA ALA A 222 8.81 6.58 -0.81
C ALA A 222 10.22 6.65 -0.22
N ARG A 223 10.54 5.76 0.73
CA ARG A 223 11.87 5.59 1.31
C ARG A 223 12.91 5.22 0.24
N SER A 224 12.68 4.18 -0.55
CA SER A 224 13.62 3.77 -1.61
C SER A 224 13.81 4.86 -2.65
N LEU A 225 12.74 5.55 -3.07
CA LEU A 225 12.86 6.66 -4.01
C LEU A 225 13.69 7.83 -3.45
N ALA A 226 13.54 8.15 -2.16
CA ALA A 226 14.35 9.17 -1.49
C ALA A 226 15.83 8.75 -1.40
N ASN A 227 16.10 7.50 -1.01
CA ASN A 227 17.46 6.98 -0.84
C ASN A 227 18.25 6.90 -2.16
N HIS A 228 17.56 6.75 -3.30
CA HIS A 228 18.18 6.69 -4.64
C HIS A 228 18.02 8.00 -5.44
N ASP A 229 17.76 9.13 -4.77
CA ASP A 229 17.65 10.46 -5.38
C ASP A 229 16.61 10.55 -6.53
N ARG A 230 15.57 9.71 -6.50
CA ARG A 230 14.52 9.66 -7.54
C ARG A 230 13.41 10.67 -7.24
N TYR A 231 13.77 11.93 -7.06
CA TYR A 231 12.90 13.00 -6.55
C TYR A 231 11.67 13.31 -7.41
N LEU A 232 11.79 13.21 -8.75
CA LEU A 232 10.65 13.37 -9.66
C LEU A 232 9.59 12.28 -9.44
N ALA A 233 10.02 11.02 -9.36
CA ALA A 233 9.13 9.89 -9.12
C ALA A 233 8.56 9.93 -7.69
N LEU A 234 9.37 10.34 -6.70
CA LEU A 234 8.90 10.56 -5.32
C LEU A 234 7.78 11.60 -5.26
N MET A 235 7.92 12.72 -5.98
CA MET A 235 6.89 13.75 -6.05
C MET A 235 5.60 13.22 -6.71
N GLN A 236 5.74 12.47 -7.82
CA GLN A 236 4.59 11.85 -8.49
C GLN A 236 3.86 10.85 -7.58
N LEU A 237 4.61 10.04 -6.83
CA LEU A 237 4.07 9.12 -5.84
C LEU A 237 3.28 9.86 -4.76
N CYS A 238 3.86 10.92 -4.19
CA CYS A 238 3.19 11.71 -3.15
C CYS A 238 1.91 12.39 -3.65
N ASN A 239 1.92 12.94 -4.87
CA ASN A 239 0.73 13.54 -5.48
C ASN A 239 -0.37 12.50 -5.73
N THR A 240 0.03 11.26 -6.04
CA THR A 240 -0.90 10.14 -6.18
C THR A 240 -1.62 9.88 -4.86
N TYR A 241 -0.90 9.91 -3.73
CA TYR A 241 -1.48 9.72 -2.39
C TYR A 241 -2.37 10.86 -1.90
N GLU A 242 -2.19 12.11 -2.33
CA GLU A 242 -3.09 13.20 -1.91
C GLU A 242 -4.54 13.03 -2.36
N THR A 243 -4.76 12.23 -3.41
CA THR A 243 -6.13 11.85 -3.81
C THR A 243 -6.82 10.98 -2.76
N TYR A 244 -6.03 10.27 -1.96
CA TYR A 244 -6.45 9.37 -0.89
C TYR A 244 -6.26 10.07 0.45
N LYS A 245 -7.28 10.83 0.88
CA LYS A 245 -7.27 11.70 2.08
C LYS A 245 -7.16 10.90 3.40
N SER A 246 -6.06 10.18 3.60
CA SER A 246 -5.74 9.49 4.85
C SER A 246 -5.07 10.47 5.82
N GLU A 247 -5.71 10.72 6.95
CA GLU A 247 -5.17 11.59 8.01
C GLU A 247 -3.88 11.00 8.60
N ASP A 248 -3.82 9.68 8.80
CA ASP A 248 -2.67 8.99 9.40
C ASP A 248 -1.42 9.07 8.54
N LEU A 249 -1.58 9.03 7.21
CA LEU A 249 -0.47 9.10 6.27
C LEU A 249 -0.12 10.53 5.85
N ARG A 250 -0.96 11.52 6.19
CA ARG A 250 -0.72 12.91 5.78
C ARG A 250 0.65 13.44 6.22
N PRO A 251 1.13 13.23 7.47
CA PRO A 251 2.46 13.68 7.86
C PRO A 251 3.59 12.97 7.08
N VAL A 252 3.42 11.68 6.78
CA VAL A 252 4.37 10.89 5.98
C VAL A 252 4.48 11.42 4.55
N VAL A 253 3.33 11.64 3.89
CA VAL A 253 3.28 12.21 2.53
C VAL A 253 3.90 13.61 2.52
N THR A 254 3.60 14.43 3.52
CA THR A 254 4.16 15.79 3.66
C THR A 254 5.68 15.75 3.83
N PHE A 255 6.20 14.83 4.64
CA PHE A 255 7.64 14.64 4.85
C PHE A 255 8.35 14.22 3.57
N TYR A 256 7.85 13.21 2.85
CA TYR A 256 8.46 12.80 1.58
C TYR A 256 8.31 13.82 0.45
N LYS A 257 7.24 14.63 0.45
CA LYS A 257 7.13 15.81 -0.41
C LYS A 257 8.22 16.83 -0.12
N ALA A 258 8.53 17.07 1.15
CA ALA A 258 9.60 17.99 1.54
C ALA A 258 10.96 17.53 1.00
N ILE A 259 11.28 16.24 1.12
CA ILE A 259 12.47 15.62 0.53
C ILE A 259 12.48 15.82 -0.99
N ALA A 260 11.37 15.53 -1.67
CA ALA A 260 11.26 15.70 -3.11
C ALA A 260 11.40 17.17 -3.54
N PHE A 261 10.78 18.12 -2.83
CA PHE A 261 10.98 19.55 -3.10
C PHE A 261 12.45 19.96 -2.94
N SER A 262 13.11 19.45 -1.91
CA SER A 262 14.53 19.73 -1.64
C SER A 262 15.40 19.26 -2.82
N GLY A 263 15.24 18.00 -3.24
CA GLY A 263 16.02 17.43 -4.36
C GLY A 263 15.66 18.00 -5.74
N LEU A 264 14.47 18.61 -5.88
CA LEU A 264 14.05 19.32 -7.10
C LEU A 264 14.42 20.81 -7.10
N GLY A 265 15.24 21.27 -6.14
CA GLY A 265 15.70 22.66 -6.08
C GLY A 265 14.61 23.67 -5.72
N LYS A 266 13.64 23.28 -4.89
CA LYS A 266 12.55 24.14 -4.40
C LYS A 266 12.65 24.32 -2.88
N PRO A 267 13.69 25.00 -2.38
CA PRO A 267 14.07 24.92 -0.97
C PRO A 267 13.06 25.55 -0.01
N LEU A 268 12.48 26.72 -0.34
CA LEU A 268 11.39 27.31 0.45
C LEU A 268 10.17 26.38 0.60
N LYS A 269 9.79 25.66 -0.47
CA LYS A 269 8.69 24.68 -0.41
C LYS A 269 9.07 23.46 0.43
N ALA A 270 10.33 23.03 0.33
CA ALA A 270 10.86 21.94 1.13
C ALA A 270 10.82 22.29 2.62
N MET A 271 11.37 23.44 3.01
CA MET A 271 11.38 23.91 4.40
C MET A 271 9.97 24.06 4.97
N ALA A 272 9.04 24.68 4.22
CA ALA A 272 7.65 24.80 4.65
C ALA A 272 7.00 23.43 4.87
N ALA A 273 7.24 22.47 3.97
CA ALA A 273 6.72 21.11 4.10
C ALA A 273 7.36 20.34 5.26
N PHE A 274 8.67 20.48 5.49
CA PHE A 274 9.33 19.91 6.67
C PHE A 274 8.72 20.49 7.96
N ASN A 275 8.61 21.81 8.09
CA ASN A 275 8.00 22.43 9.26
C ASN A 275 6.53 21.98 9.47
N ALA A 276 5.79 21.77 8.38
CA ALA A 276 4.43 21.23 8.46
C ALA A 276 4.40 19.78 8.96
N ALA A 277 5.30 18.93 8.48
CA ALA A 277 5.40 17.52 8.87
C ALA A 277 5.95 17.33 10.30
N ALA A 278 6.71 18.29 10.84
CA ALA A 278 7.23 18.25 12.21
C ALA A 278 6.11 18.07 13.26
N ARG A 279 4.90 18.60 13.00
CA ARG A 279 3.72 18.39 13.85
C ARG A 279 3.36 16.91 13.99
N GLY A 280 3.55 16.11 12.95
CA GLY A 280 3.33 14.66 13.05
C GLY A 280 4.22 13.98 14.10
N VAL A 281 5.42 14.52 14.36
CA VAL A 281 6.32 13.98 15.39
C VAL A 281 5.87 14.40 16.78
N THR A 282 5.41 15.66 16.95
CA THR A 282 4.85 16.12 18.23
C THR A 282 3.54 15.41 18.59
N ASP A 283 2.77 15.06 17.58
CA ASP A 283 1.49 14.34 17.71
C ASP A 283 1.69 12.81 17.82
N CYS A 284 2.94 12.34 17.88
CA CYS A 284 3.30 10.91 17.95
C CYS A 284 2.67 10.07 16.83
N ASN A 285 2.58 10.60 15.61
CA ASN A 285 2.04 9.87 14.45
C ASN A 285 2.91 8.65 14.13
N GLU A 286 2.38 7.45 14.39
CA GLU A 286 3.08 6.18 14.26
C GLU A 286 3.69 5.98 12.88
N ALA A 287 2.97 6.32 11.82
CA ALA A 287 3.42 6.15 10.45
C ALA A 287 4.64 7.03 10.13
N LEU A 288 4.68 8.27 10.61
CA LEU A 288 5.84 9.15 10.45
C LEU A 288 7.02 8.69 11.28
N LEU A 289 6.80 8.26 12.52
CA LEU A 289 7.86 7.72 13.37
C LEU A 289 8.47 6.45 12.76
N LEU A 290 7.64 5.59 12.16
CA LEU A 290 8.08 4.42 11.42
C LEU A 290 8.83 4.80 10.14
N ALA A 291 8.40 5.85 9.42
CA ALA A 291 9.11 6.34 8.24
C ALA A 291 10.51 6.89 8.59
N LEU A 292 10.66 7.50 9.76
CA LEU A 292 11.90 8.07 10.30
C LEU A 292 12.81 7.06 10.99
N SER A 293 12.29 5.88 11.35
CA SER A 293 13.09 4.85 12.00
C SER A 293 14.22 4.36 11.10
N SER A 294 15.33 3.98 11.73
CA SER A 294 16.48 3.37 11.08
C SER A 294 16.82 2.06 11.76
N PHE A 295 17.74 1.30 11.18
CA PHE A 295 18.25 0.08 11.82
C PHE A 295 18.78 0.32 13.24
N GLU A 296 19.42 1.48 13.45
CA GLU A 296 20.00 1.86 14.73
C GLU A 296 18.97 2.41 15.72
N LYS A 297 17.80 2.86 15.25
CA LYS A 297 16.85 3.61 16.07
C LYS A 297 15.40 3.28 15.76
N LYS A 298 14.74 2.70 16.76
CA LYS A 298 13.33 2.31 16.71
C LYS A 298 12.41 3.52 16.68
N ALA A 299 11.21 3.34 16.12
CA ALA A 299 10.19 4.39 16.00
C ALA A 299 9.84 5.04 17.35
N GLU A 300 9.78 4.26 18.42
CA GLU A 300 9.47 4.70 19.79
C GLU A 300 10.51 5.67 20.38
N GLU A 301 11.74 5.64 19.85
CA GLU A 301 12.85 6.46 20.34
C GLU A 301 13.04 7.74 19.51
N ILE A 302 12.31 7.87 18.40
CA ILE A 302 12.36 9.03 17.50
C ILE A 302 11.70 10.21 18.19
N ASN A 303 12.41 11.33 18.25
CA ASN A 303 11.89 12.58 18.78
C ASN A 303 12.03 13.73 17.79
N LEU A 304 11.50 14.90 18.18
CA LEU A 304 11.50 16.10 17.34
C LEU A 304 12.92 16.55 16.95
N GLY A 305 13.92 16.33 17.80
CA GLY A 305 15.31 16.65 17.47
C GLY A 305 15.88 15.73 16.39
N ASP A 306 15.56 14.45 16.42
CA ASP A 306 15.95 13.49 15.38
C ASP A 306 15.34 13.86 14.03
N TYR A 307 14.07 14.28 14.05
CA TYR A 307 13.38 14.79 12.87
C TYR A 307 14.12 15.96 12.23
N TYR A 308 14.47 16.99 13.03
CA TYR A 308 15.18 18.16 12.51
C TYR A 308 16.58 17.81 11.99
N VAL A 309 17.29 16.88 12.63
CA VAL A 309 18.59 16.38 12.12
C VAL A 309 18.41 15.76 10.73
N VAL A 310 17.37 14.95 10.51
CA VAL A 310 17.08 14.35 9.19
C VAL A 310 16.68 15.41 8.16
N ALA A 311 15.80 16.34 8.51
CA ALA A 311 15.36 17.42 7.61
C ALA A 311 16.53 18.32 7.18
N LEU A 312 17.37 18.76 8.15
CA LEU A 312 18.57 19.55 7.90
C LEU A 312 19.57 18.80 7.04
N ARG A 313 19.73 17.48 7.23
CA ARG A 313 20.60 16.67 6.37
C ARG A 313 20.17 16.73 4.90
N TYR A 314 18.88 16.61 4.60
CA TYR A 314 18.40 16.73 3.21
C TYR A 314 18.60 18.13 2.62
N LEU A 315 18.31 19.19 3.38
CA LEU A 315 18.55 20.57 2.92
C LEU A 315 20.06 20.83 2.70
N ASN A 316 20.89 20.34 3.60
CA ASN A 316 22.35 20.46 3.53
C ASN A 316 22.93 19.70 2.33
N ASN A 317 22.52 18.45 2.11
CA ASN A 317 22.99 17.63 0.99
C ASN A 317 22.65 18.27 -0.36
N HIS A 318 21.52 18.97 -0.45
CA HIS A 318 21.10 19.70 -1.64
C HIS A 318 21.61 21.15 -1.70
N ARG A 319 22.45 21.58 -0.74
CA ARG A 319 23.13 22.88 -0.70
C ARG A 319 22.19 24.08 -0.53
N HIS A 320 21.11 23.90 0.24
CA HIS A 320 20.14 24.97 0.56
C HIS A 320 20.54 25.71 1.84
N SER A 321 21.65 26.46 1.79
CA SER A 321 22.30 27.03 2.98
C SER A 321 21.41 28.00 3.78
N GLU A 322 20.62 28.86 3.11
CA GLU A 322 19.73 29.80 3.78
C GLU A 322 18.66 29.06 4.59
N GLU A 323 17.99 28.09 3.96
CA GLU A 323 16.97 27.28 4.63
C GLU A 323 17.55 26.37 5.72
N VAL A 324 18.80 25.92 5.58
CA VAL A 324 19.51 25.21 6.67
C VAL A 324 19.68 26.12 7.88
N ILE A 325 20.10 27.36 7.69
CA ILE A 325 20.30 28.32 8.78
C ILE A 325 18.96 28.65 9.46
N GLU A 326 17.92 28.97 8.68
CA GLU A 326 16.60 29.32 9.22
C GLU A 326 15.94 28.15 9.97
N MET A 327 15.97 26.96 9.37
CA MET A 327 15.42 25.76 10.01
C MET A 327 16.22 25.37 11.25
N ALA A 328 17.56 25.46 11.23
CA ALA A 328 18.37 25.14 12.40
C ALA A 328 18.09 26.10 13.57
N ARG A 329 17.98 27.41 13.29
CA ARG A 329 17.60 28.42 14.30
C ARG A 329 16.22 28.11 14.90
N SER A 330 15.25 27.79 14.05
CA SER A 330 13.89 27.42 14.48
C SER A 330 13.87 26.12 15.31
N ALA A 331 14.63 25.11 14.90
CA ALA A 331 14.74 23.84 15.62
C ALA A 331 15.37 24.05 17.01
N ILE A 332 16.44 24.83 17.12
CA ILE A 332 17.10 25.16 18.40
C ILE A 332 16.12 25.87 19.35
N ALA A 333 15.32 26.81 18.84
CA ALA A 333 14.33 27.53 19.64
C ALA A 333 13.17 26.63 20.14
N LEU A 334 12.84 25.58 19.40
CA LEU A 334 11.75 24.65 19.73
C LEU A 334 12.19 23.49 20.65
N LEU A 335 13.47 23.11 20.63
CA LEU A 335 13.98 21.99 21.43
C LEU A 335 14.25 22.42 22.88
N PRO A 336 14.06 21.52 23.86
CA PRO A 336 14.35 21.83 25.25
C PRO A 336 15.86 22.06 25.47
N PRO A 337 16.25 22.92 26.42
CA PRO A 337 17.65 23.13 26.77
C PRO A 337 18.35 21.81 27.12
N GLY A 338 19.54 21.58 26.55
CA GLY A 338 20.32 20.36 26.79
C GLY A 338 19.87 19.12 26.00
N HIS A 339 18.96 19.26 25.04
CA HIS A 339 18.53 18.13 24.20
C HIS A 339 19.71 17.51 23.42
N LYS A 340 19.74 16.17 23.34
CA LYS A 340 20.86 15.39 22.78
C LYS A 340 21.22 15.76 21.32
N CYS A 341 20.23 16.13 20.51
CA CYS A 341 20.42 16.48 19.10
C CYS A 341 20.84 17.94 18.89
N THR A 342 20.75 18.79 19.93
CA THR A 342 20.99 20.23 19.81
C THR A 342 22.44 20.52 19.44
N SER A 343 23.41 19.75 19.95
CA SER A 343 24.83 19.87 19.56
C SER A 343 25.05 19.63 18.06
N THR A 344 24.43 18.59 17.50
CA THR A 344 24.49 18.26 16.07
C THR A 344 23.89 19.37 15.20
N ILE A 345 22.75 19.93 15.63
CA ILE A 345 22.09 21.04 14.93
C ILE A 345 22.95 22.30 15.00
N TYR A 346 23.53 22.62 16.16
CA TYR A 346 24.47 23.74 16.31
C TYR A 346 25.70 23.59 15.43
N ALA A 347 26.32 22.40 15.39
CA ALA A 347 27.50 22.17 14.54
C ALA A 347 27.16 22.40 13.05
N THR A 348 25.97 21.97 12.62
CA THR A 348 25.49 22.22 11.25
C THR A 348 25.31 23.73 11.01
N LEU A 349 24.62 24.43 11.91
CA LEU A 349 24.40 25.87 11.82
C LEU A 349 25.73 26.65 11.78
N PHE A 350 26.63 26.36 12.72
CA PHE A 350 27.95 27.00 12.85
C PHE A 350 28.77 26.88 11.56
N ASN A 351 28.83 25.68 10.98
CA ASN A 351 29.53 25.45 9.71
C ASN A 351 28.97 26.30 8.57
N HIS A 352 27.64 26.45 8.47
CA HIS A 352 27.03 27.29 7.44
C HIS A 352 27.27 28.78 7.67
N LEU A 353 27.19 29.26 8.91
CA LEU A 353 27.45 30.66 9.25
C LEU A 353 28.90 31.07 8.95
N ILE A 354 29.87 30.21 9.31
CA ILE A 354 31.29 30.39 8.94
C ILE A 354 31.45 30.46 7.43
N ASN A 355 30.87 29.51 6.69
CA ASN A 355 31.03 29.45 5.24
C ASN A 355 30.40 30.63 4.49
N GLN A 356 29.38 31.28 5.08
CA GLN A 356 28.77 32.50 4.56
C GLN A 356 29.47 33.79 5.01
N GLY A 357 30.50 33.69 5.88
CA GLY A 357 31.20 34.86 6.42
C GLY A 357 30.43 35.60 7.52
N ASN A 358 29.41 34.98 8.11
CA ASN A 358 28.62 35.53 9.21
C ASN A 358 29.29 35.24 10.57
N TRP A 359 30.54 35.69 10.74
CA TRP A 359 31.40 35.36 11.88
C TRP A 359 30.89 35.87 13.24
N CYS A 360 30.06 36.91 13.26
CA CYS A 360 29.51 37.46 14.50
C CYS A 360 28.31 36.65 15.02
N ASP A 361 27.60 35.98 14.11
CA ASP A 361 26.44 35.13 14.43
C ASP A 361 26.87 33.67 14.69
N ALA A 362 28.04 33.26 14.19
CA ALA A 362 28.66 31.96 14.41
C ALA A 362 29.30 31.89 15.80
#